data_AF-A0A2K2F7U5-F1
#
_entry.id   AF-A0A2K2F7U5-F1
#
_cell.length_a   1.000
_cell.length_b   1.000
_cell.length_c   1.000
_cell.angle_alpha   90.00
_cell.angle_beta   90.00
_cell.angle_gamma   90.00
#
_symmetry.space_group_name_H-M   'P 1'
#
loop_
_entity.id
_entity.type
_entity.pdbx_description
1 polymer ?
#
loop_
_entity_poly.entity_id
_entity_poly.type
_entity_poly.pdbx_seq_one_letter_code
_entity_poly.pdbx_strand_id
1 'polypeptide(L)'
;MQRHIKVQQYLETVCSQIRCKKIHADIWEEIENHIIDQKEAYKAQGIDEEVATIKALEQMGDPVIVGTELDRTHRPKPEWSIIALTALLLITGTVIRSFTSPQELNGIELFNKQLFFTLVGLGLMVLFYHMDFTVLGKHPKTVFLLLAVVIVFLIGLSKPALGRYRYASYLLLLFPTLFAGVVYSMRNRGYTGIIGCGILFAVSFIISMVIPSTSSCVLLTLSCLIVLTIAISKGWFGVKKLYALLLVYLPVIGVLAAIFASGILSERIALAINPSIDPHGKGYTGAIIRQLLSGAQFIGQGNVPEYFQGVSAPQILPGINSDLLITYIIHRFGWLVFFITAALLILFIVRTFMLCLKQKSVLAQLVSTAITLTFAIQTIFYISVNLGFQLFGPLSLPLISQSSSYLLINMSLVGILLSVFKTGYFIKDKEDSIKTAVNPFIKFEDGKLIIYVSDGQYRHRSRHD
;
A
#
# COMPACT_ATOMS: atom_id res chain seq x y z
N MET A 1 -50.57 -7.59 -5.05
CA MET A 1 -49.91 -6.29 -4.76
C MET A 1 -49.53 -6.15 -3.29
N GLN A 2 -50.42 -6.45 -2.32
CA GLN A 2 -50.10 -6.42 -0.87
C GLN A 2 -48.99 -7.39 -0.40
N ARG A 3 -48.76 -8.50 -1.12
CA ARG A 3 -47.77 -9.56 -0.78
C ARG A 3 -46.31 -9.08 -0.83
N HIS A 4 -45.93 -8.39 -1.91
CA HIS A 4 -44.59 -7.79 -2.04
C HIS A 4 -44.36 -6.65 -1.04
N ILE A 5 -45.43 -5.95 -0.65
CA ILE A 5 -45.35 -4.79 0.25
C ILE A 5 -44.94 -5.22 1.66
N LYS A 6 -45.48 -6.34 2.20
CA LYS A 6 -45.11 -6.83 3.55
C LYS A 6 -43.66 -7.31 3.62
N VAL A 7 -43.18 -8.02 2.59
CA VAL A 7 -41.78 -8.47 2.52
C VAL A 7 -40.84 -7.27 2.37
N GLN A 8 -41.19 -6.30 1.51
CA GLN A 8 -40.42 -5.06 1.40
C GLN A 8 -40.37 -4.28 2.71
N GLN A 9 -41.50 -4.12 3.41
CA GLN A 9 -41.53 -3.44 4.71
C GLN A 9 -40.66 -4.14 5.76
N TYR A 10 -40.67 -5.47 5.78
CA TYR A 10 -39.79 -6.25 6.66
C TYR A 10 -38.32 -5.97 6.34
N LEU A 11 -37.93 -6.08 5.07
CA LEU A 11 -36.56 -5.84 4.61
C LEU A 11 -36.11 -4.40 4.84
N GLU A 12 -36.97 -3.41 4.57
CA GLU A 12 -36.70 -2.00 4.88
C GLU A 12 -36.48 -1.78 6.37
N THR A 13 -37.28 -2.40 7.21
CA THR A 13 -37.14 -2.30 8.67
C THR A 13 -35.81 -2.92 9.13
N VAL A 14 -35.45 -4.11 8.63
CA VAL A 14 -34.15 -4.74 8.93
C VAL A 14 -32.99 -3.84 8.48
N CYS A 15 -33.00 -3.37 7.23
CA CYS A 15 -31.95 -2.51 6.70
C CYS A 15 -31.86 -1.16 7.42
N SER A 16 -32.97 -0.62 7.92
CA SER A 16 -32.99 0.64 8.68
C SER A 16 -32.21 0.56 10.00
N GLN A 17 -32.11 -0.63 10.59
CA GLN A 17 -31.33 -0.84 11.83
C GLN A 17 -29.81 -0.97 11.55
N ILE A 18 -29.42 -1.24 10.31
CA ILE A 18 -28.03 -1.47 9.92
C ILE A 18 -27.38 -0.15 9.50
N ARG A 19 -26.35 0.29 10.23
CA ARG A 19 -25.65 1.56 9.97
C ARG A 19 -24.79 1.50 8.71
N CYS A 20 -24.25 0.33 8.39
CA CYS A 20 -23.40 0.15 7.23
C CYS A 20 -24.23 0.05 5.94
N LYS A 21 -24.40 1.15 5.22
CA LYS A 21 -25.19 1.17 3.97
C LYS A 21 -24.60 0.31 2.84
N LYS A 22 -23.30 0.01 2.88
CA LYS A 22 -22.59 -0.72 1.80
C LYS A 22 -23.00 -2.19 1.68
N ILE A 23 -23.48 -2.78 2.78
CA ILE A 23 -23.90 -4.19 2.86
C ILE A 23 -25.42 -4.33 2.75
N HIS A 24 -26.17 -3.23 2.65
CA HIS A 24 -27.63 -3.27 2.59
C HIS A 24 -28.10 -4.10 1.40
N ALA A 25 -27.46 -3.96 0.23
CA ALA A 25 -27.82 -4.74 -0.95
C ALA A 25 -27.59 -6.24 -0.74
N ASP A 26 -26.45 -6.64 -0.16
CA ASP A 26 -26.15 -8.06 0.09
C ASP A 26 -27.11 -8.67 1.13
N ILE A 27 -27.34 -7.96 2.24
CA ILE A 27 -28.25 -8.41 3.31
C ILE A 27 -29.69 -8.44 2.81
N TRP A 28 -30.08 -7.47 1.98
CA TRP A 28 -31.38 -7.45 1.35
C TRP A 28 -31.58 -8.71 0.51
N GLU A 29 -30.65 -9.00 -0.40
CA GLU A 29 -30.72 -10.17 -1.27
C GLU A 29 -30.70 -11.49 -0.48
N GLU A 30 -29.85 -11.61 0.54
CA GLU A 30 -29.75 -12.80 1.39
C GLU A 30 -31.05 -13.07 2.15
N ILE A 31 -31.61 -12.04 2.81
CA ILE A 31 -32.84 -12.18 3.58
C ILE A 31 -34.04 -12.39 2.66
N GLU A 32 -34.10 -11.68 1.53
CA GLU A 32 -35.16 -11.87 0.52
C GLU A 32 -35.16 -13.31 0.00
N ASN A 33 -34.00 -13.84 -0.38
CA ASN A 33 -33.88 -15.22 -0.83
C ASN A 33 -34.30 -16.21 0.27
N HIS A 34 -33.88 -15.99 1.52
CA HIS A 34 -34.26 -16.86 2.62
C HIS A 34 -35.78 -16.83 2.91
N ILE A 35 -36.43 -15.67 2.80
CA ILE A 35 -37.90 -15.55 2.90
C ILE A 35 -38.58 -16.30 1.76
N ILE A 36 -38.06 -16.17 0.53
CA ILE A 36 -38.60 -16.85 -0.65
C ILE A 36 -38.49 -18.37 -0.50
N ASP A 37 -37.33 -18.87 -0.07
CA ASP A 37 -37.09 -20.30 0.14
C ASP A 37 -38.04 -20.89 1.20
N GLN A 38 -38.21 -20.20 2.33
CA GLN A 38 -39.16 -20.62 3.38
C GLN A 38 -40.61 -20.61 2.88
N LYS A 39 -41.00 -19.58 2.13
CA LYS A 39 -42.33 -19.47 1.55
C LYS A 39 -42.61 -20.63 0.59
N GLU A 40 -41.67 -20.97 -0.30
CA GLU A 40 -41.83 -22.09 -1.22
C GLU A 40 -41.89 -23.45 -0.48
N ALA A 41 -41.14 -23.61 0.62
CA ALA A 41 -41.23 -24.79 1.47
C ALA A 41 -42.63 -24.96 2.10
N TYR A 42 -43.26 -23.87 2.56
CA TYR A 42 -44.63 -23.91 3.08
C TYR A 42 -45.66 -24.17 1.99
N LYS A 43 -45.49 -23.61 0.79
CA LYS A 43 -46.36 -23.91 -0.36
C LYS A 43 -46.28 -25.39 -0.76
N ALA A 44 -45.09 -26.00 -0.71
CA ALA A 44 -44.91 -27.43 -0.98
C ALA A 44 -45.67 -28.32 0.02
N GLN A 45 -45.96 -27.82 1.22
CA GLN A 45 -46.79 -28.49 2.23
C GLN A 45 -48.30 -28.28 2.01
N GLY A 46 -48.70 -27.66 0.90
CA GLY A 46 -50.10 -27.39 0.57
C GLY A 46 -50.71 -26.18 1.29
N ILE A 47 -49.87 -25.34 1.92
CA ILE A 47 -50.33 -24.10 2.57
C ILE A 47 -50.55 -23.03 1.49
N ASP A 48 -51.68 -22.32 1.60
CA ASP A 48 -51.98 -21.19 0.73
C ASP A 48 -50.86 -20.13 0.77
N GLU A 49 -50.60 -19.50 -0.36
CA GLU A 49 -49.48 -18.57 -0.54
C GLU A 49 -49.50 -17.40 0.46
N GLU A 50 -50.68 -16.92 0.86
CA GLU A 50 -50.80 -15.81 1.80
C GLU A 50 -50.43 -16.23 3.23
N VAL A 51 -50.91 -17.41 3.65
CA VAL A 51 -50.57 -17.99 4.95
C VAL A 51 -49.10 -18.42 4.99
N ALA A 52 -48.56 -18.92 3.89
CA ALA A 52 -47.15 -19.28 3.74
C ALA A 52 -46.22 -18.07 3.90
N THR A 53 -46.61 -16.90 3.34
CA THR A 53 -45.82 -15.66 3.46
C THR A 53 -45.80 -15.14 4.90
N ILE A 54 -46.94 -15.18 5.59
CA ILE A 54 -47.03 -14.76 7.00
C ILE A 54 -46.19 -15.69 7.88
N LYS A 55 -46.31 -17.01 7.69
CA LYS A 55 -45.51 -18.00 8.44
C LYS A 55 -44.00 -17.85 8.19
N ALA A 56 -43.59 -17.58 6.95
CA ALA A 56 -42.18 -17.31 6.63
C ALA A 56 -41.66 -16.07 7.38
N LEU A 57 -42.44 -14.98 7.42
CA LEU A 57 -42.06 -13.78 8.17
C LEU A 57 -42.04 -14.01 9.68
N GLU A 58 -43.02 -14.74 10.23
CA GLU A 58 -43.03 -15.12 11.66
C GLU A 58 -41.81 -15.97 12.03
N GLN A 59 -41.38 -16.87 11.14
CA GLN A 59 -40.20 -17.70 11.34
C GLN A 59 -38.89 -16.90 11.31
N MET A 60 -38.85 -15.81 10.54
CA MET A 60 -37.71 -14.88 10.52
C MET A 60 -37.59 -14.07 11.81
N GLY A 61 -38.67 -13.91 12.56
CA GLY A 61 -38.71 -13.21 13.84
C GLY A 61 -38.90 -11.70 13.72
N ASP A 62 -38.53 -10.95 14.76
CA ASP A 62 -38.68 -9.50 14.80
C ASP A 62 -37.62 -8.81 13.91
N PRO A 63 -38.02 -8.01 12.91
CA PRO A 63 -37.09 -7.33 12.00
C PRO A 63 -36.14 -6.37 12.73
N VAL A 64 -36.54 -5.79 13.86
CA VAL A 64 -35.68 -4.88 14.64
C VAL A 64 -34.56 -5.65 15.34
N ILE A 65 -34.88 -6.81 15.92
CA ILE A 65 -33.91 -7.67 16.59
C ILE A 65 -32.93 -8.24 15.57
N VAL A 66 -33.44 -8.80 14.47
CA VAL A 66 -32.63 -9.33 13.36
C VAL A 66 -31.71 -8.24 12.81
N GLY A 67 -32.25 -7.05 12.53
CA GLY A 67 -31.47 -5.91 12.05
C GLY A 67 -30.37 -5.45 13.02
N THR A 68 -30.64 -5.48 14.33
CA THR A 68 -29.66 -5.08 15.36
C THR A 68 -28.52 -6.10 15.49
N GLU A 69 -28.81 -7.40 15.43
CA GLU A 69 -27.78 -8.46 15.45
C GLU A 69 -26.93 -8.47 14.17
N LEU A 70 -27.55 -8.19 13.02
CA LEU A 70 -26.83 -7.99 11.76
C LEU A 70 -25.94 -6.73 11.80
N ASP A 71 -26.41 -5.62 12.36
CA ASP A 71 -25.57 -4.42 12.55
C ASP A 71 -24.34 -4.72 13.43
N ARG A 72 -24.53 -5.45 14.53
CA ARG A 72 -23.43 -5.88 15.42
C ARG A 72 -22.39 -6.72 14.70
N THR A 73 -22.84 -7.65 13.88
CA THR A 73 -21.98 -8.59 13.15
C THR A 73 -21.22 -7.89 12.01
N HIS A 74 -21.87 -6.96 11.31
CA HIS A 74 -21.31 -6.32 10.12
C HIS A 74 -20.78 -4.89 10.35
N ARG A 75 -20.61 -4.46 11.60
CA ARG A 75 -20.06 -3.14 11.90
C ARG A 75 -18.59 -3.03 11.45
N PRO A 76 -18.23 -2.03 10.64
CA PRO A 76 -16.84 -1.76 10.32
C PRO A 76 -16.09 -1.34 11.59
N LYS A 77 -15.20 -2.19 12.10
CA LYS A 77 -14.40 -1.93 13.30
C LYS A 77 -13.08 -1.26 12.90
N PRO A 78 -12.70 -0.13 13.53
CA PRO A 78 -11.37 0.41 13.34
C PRO A 78 -10.32 -0.54 13.91
N GLU A 79 -9.20 -0.70 13.19
CA GLU A 79 -8.06 -1.48 13.65
C GLU A 79 -7.25 -0.68 14.69
N TRP A 80 -7.77 -0.62 15.92
CA TRP A 80 -7.16 0.11 17.04
C TRP A 80 -5.69 -0.24 17.27
N SER A 81 -5.28 -1.48 16.98
CA SER A 81 -3.87 -1.87 17.10
C SER A 81 -2.96 -1.04 16.19
N ILE A 82 -3.39 -0.72 14.96
CA ILE A 82 -2.58 0.07 14.02
C ILE A 82 -2.55 1.53 14.46
N ILE A 83 -3.69 2.07 14.89
CA ILE A 83 -3.76 3.45 15.42
C ILE A 83 -2.84 3.62 16.63
N ALA A 84 -2.89 2.67 17.58
CA ALA A 84 -2.04 2.69 18.78
C ALA A 84 -0.55 2.59 18.43
N LEU A 85 -0.16 1.71 17.50
CA LEU A 85 1.22 1.58 17.05
C LEU A 85 1.70 2.83 16.30
N THR A 86 0.88 3.43 15.45
CA THR A 86 1.18 4.71 14.78
C THR A 86 1.37 5.83 15.80
N ALA A 87 0.48 5.95 16.79
CA ALA A 87 0.61 6.94 17.86
C ALA A 87 1.90 6.73 18.66
N LEU A 88 2.23 5.50 19.02
CA LEU A 88 3.45 5.18 19.75
C LEU A 88 4.72 5.51 18.94
N LEU A 89 4.74 5.22 17.63
CA LEU A 89 5.84 5.60 16.73
C LEU A 89 6.01 7.13 16.66
N LEU A 90 4.91 7.88 16.56
CA LEU A 90 4.95 9.35 16.54
C LEU A 90 5.45 9.95 17.85
N ILE A 91 5.00 9.40 18.98
CA ILE A 91 5.46 9.81 20.31
C ILE A 91 6.96 9.55 20.41
N THR A 92 7.43 8.36 20.03
CA THR A 92 8.85 8.03 20.01
C THR A 92 9.66 9.02 19.16
N GLY A 93 9.22 9.32 17.93
CA GLY A 93 9.88 10.32 17.07
C GLY A 93 9.90 11.73 17.66
N THR A 94 8.81 12.15 18.31
CA THR A 94 8.70 13.47 18.94
C THR A 94 9.59 13.57 20.19
N VAL A 95 9.64 12.50 21.00
CA VAL A 95 10.50 12.39 22.19
C VAL A 95 11.96 12.45 21.76
N ILE A 96 12.38 11.64 20.78
CA ILE A 96 13.76 11.69 20.25
C ILE A 96 14.10 13.11 19.79
N ARG A 97 13.20 13.75 19.04
CA ARG A 97 13.42 15.12 18.55
C ARG A 97 13.58 16.14 19.67
N SER A 98 12.84 16.00 20.77
CA SER A 98 12.95 16.91 21.92
C SER A 98 14.37 16.93 22.52
N PHE A 99 15.08 15.79 22.48
CA PHE A 99 16.46 15.70 22.97
C PHE A 99 17.48 16.18 21.94
N THR A 100 17.19 16.05 20.65
CA THR A 100 18.09 16.44 19.57
C THR A 100 18.02 17.92 19.22
N SER A 101 16.84 18.52 19.34
CA SER A 101 16.56 19.91 18.97
C SER A 101 17.52 20.93 19.62
N PRO A 102 17.84 20.89 20.92
CA PRO A 102 18.73 21.88 21.55
C PRO A 102 20.17 21.92 20.99
N GLN A 103 20.58 20.88 20.27
CA GLN A 103 21.94 20.73 19.75
C GLN A 103 22.08 21.23 18.30
N GLU A 104 20.97 21.57 17.63
CA GLU A 104 20.97 22.06 16.26
C GLU A 104 20.86 23.58 16.20
N LEU A 105 21.54 24.19 15.22
CA LEU A 105 21.28 25.55 14.81
C LEU A 105 19.80 25.67 14.36
N ASN A 106 19.02 26.55 14.99
CA ASN A 106 17.56 26.70 14.80
C ASN A 106 16.72 25.47 15.21
N GLY A 107 17.23 24.65 16.13
CA GLY A 107 16.56 23.41 16.51
C GLY A 107 15.14 23.57 17.08
N ILE A 108 14.85 24.66 17.81
CA ILE A 108 13.51 24.95 18.35
C ILE A 108 12.51 25.21 17.21
N GLU A 109 12.91 25.98 16.20
CA GLU A 109 12.09 26.25 15.02
C GLU A 109 11.79 24.95 14.25
N LEU A 110 12.82 24.11 14.06
CA LEU A 110 12.67 22.81 13.41
C LEU A 110 11.77 21.85 14.21
N PHE A 111 11.82 21.90 15.55
CA PHE A 111 10.93 21.14 16.42
C PHE A 111 9.47 21.60 16.28
N ASN A 112 9.22 22.91 16.34
CA ASN A 112 7.89 23.49 16.15
C ASN A 112 7.32 23.15 14.76
N LYS A 113 8.17 23.24 13.73
CA LYS A 113 7.82 22.82 12.38
C LYS A 113 7.42 21.35 12.35
N GLN A 114 8.20 20.46 12.95
CA GLN A 114 7.84 19.03 13.02
C GLN A 114 6.50 18.81 13.72
N LEU A 115 6.23 19.45 14.85
CA LEU A 115 4.94 19.35 15.55
C LEU A 115 3.78 19.79 14.66
N PHE A 116 3.93 20.93 13.96
CA PHE A 116 2.92 21.40 13.01
C PHE A 116 2.65 20.37 11.91
N PHE A 117 3.70 19.81 11.29
CA PHE A 117 3.55 18.78 10.26
C PHE A 117 2.97 17.46 10.81
N THR A 118 3.25 17.11 12.06
CA THR A 118 2.60 15.98 12.74
C THR A 118 1.10 16.21 12.88
N LEU A 119 0.68 17.41 13.32
CA LEU A 119 -0.74 17.78 13.44
C LEU A 119 -1.45 17.77 12.07
N VAL A 120 -0.84 18.37 11.05
CA VAL A 120 -1.37 18.33 9.67
C VAL A 120 -1.44 16.88 9.16
N GLY A 121 -0.41 16.08 9.45
CA GLY A 121 -0.36 14.67 9.11
C GLY A 121 -1.47 13.85 9.76
N LEU A 122 -1.78 14.09 11.04
CA LEU A 122 -2.93 13.48 11.72
C LEU A 122 -4.25 13.86 11.04
N GLY A 123 -4.40 15.13 10.64
CA GLY A 123 -5.54 15.58 9.84
C GLY A 123 -5.67 14.82 8.52
N LEU A 124 -4.57 14.65 7.79
CA LEU A 124 -4.55 13.84 6.55
C LEU A 124 -4.86 12.37 6.80
N MET A 125 -4.32 11.77 7.86
CA MET A 125 -4.60 10.39 8.23
C MET A 125 -6.10 10.20 8.48
N VAL A 126 -6.74 11.11 9.22
CA VAL A 126 -8.20 11.09 9.46
C VAL A 126 -8.98 11.30 8.16
N LEU A 127 -8.56 12.22 7.29
CA LEU A 127 -9.18 12.44 5.99
C LEU A 127 -9.17 11.16 5.14
N PHE A 128 -8.00 10.56 4.95
CA PHE A 128 -7.84 9.35 4.14
C PHE A 128 -8.47 8.10 4.78
N TYR A 129 -8.59 8.06 6.12
CA TYR A 129 -9.34 7.02 6.82
C TYR A 129 -10.85 7.03 6.49
N HIS A 130 -11.41 8.22 6.24
CA HIS A 130 -12.81 8.39 5.84
C HIS A 130 -13.02 8.27 4.34
N MET A 131 -12.00 8.56 3.53
CA MET A 131 -12.06 8.37 2.08
C MET A 131 -12.26 6.91 1.70
N ASP A 132 -13.10 6.68 0.70
CA ASP A 132 -13.35 5.35 0.15
C ASP A 132 -12.18 4.91 -0.73
N PHE A 133 -11.41 3.93 -0.27
CA PHE A 133 -10.27 3.42 -1.03
C PHE A 133 -10.69 2.71 -2.33
N THR A 134 -11.98 2.38 -2.52
CA THR A 134 -12.47 1.79 -3.79
C THR A 134 -12.29 2.73 -4.99
N VAL A 135 -12.10 4.04 -4.77
CA VAL A 135 -11.73 4.99 -5.83
C VAL A 135 -10.46 4.55 -6.55
N LEU A 136 -9.50 3.95 -5.84
CA LEU A 136 -8.28 3.40 -6.45
C LEU A 136 -8.57 2.23 -7.40
N GLY A 137 -9.66 1.48 -7.17
CA GLY A 137 -10.11 0.42 -8.08
C GLY A 137 -10.99 0.93 -9.23
N LYS A 138 -11.77 2.00 -9.01
CA LYS A 138 -12.68 2.58 -10.02
C LYS A 138 -11.95 3.40 -11.10
N HIS A 139 -10.99 4.24 -10.69
CA HIS A 139 -10.25 5.11 -11.62
C HIS A 139 -8.71 4.98 -11.50
N PRO A 140 -8.14 3.76 -11.52
CA PRO A 140 -6.73 3.54 -11.20
C PRO A 140 -5.77 4.25 -12.17
N LYS A 141 -6.03 4.15 -13.48
CA LYS A 141 -5.17 4.77 -14.49
C LYS A 141 -5.19 6.29 -14.39
N THR A 142 -6.37 6.87 -14.18
CA THR A 142 -6.54 8.32 -14.05
C THR A 142 -5.80 8.86 -12.83
N VAL A 143 -5.97 8.22 -11.67
CA VAL A 143 -5.29 8.66 -10.44
C VAL A 143 -3.77 8.45 -10.55
N PHE A 144 -3.32 7.35 -11.15
CA PHE A 144 -1.90 7.07 -11.40
C PHE A 144 -1.26 8.12 -12.32
N LEU A 145 -1.89 8.41 -13.46
CA LEU A 145 -1.38 9.40 -14.42
C LEU A 145 -1.47 10.83 -13.87
N LEU A 146 -2.52 11.15 -13.11
CA LEU A 146 -2.62 12.44 -12.43
C LEU A 146 -1.45 12.65 -11.46
N LEU A 147 -1.10 11.64 -10.66
CA LEU A 147 0.08 11.72 -9.78
C LEU A 147 1.36 11.93 -10.60
N ALA A 148 1.52 11.20 -11.71
CA ALA A 148 2.67 11.37 -12.59
C ALA A 148 2.78 12.80 -13.14
N VAL A 149 1.67 13.39 -13.60
CA VAL A 149 1.61 14.78 -14.07
C VAL A 149 1.97 15.76 -12.95
N VAL A 150 1.42 15.57 -11.74
CA VAL A 150 1.74 16.42 -10.58
C VAL A 150 3.24 16.36 -10.25
N ILE A 151 3.85 15.18 -10.29
CA ILE A 151 5.29 15.03 -10.04
C ILE A 151 6.11 15.75 -11.11
N VAL A 152 5.79 15.57 -12.39
CA VAL A 152 6.49 16.24 -13.50
C VAL A 152 6.35 17.76 -13.39
N PHE A 153 5.15 18.25 -13.06
CA PHE A 153 4.90 19.67 -12.84
C PHE A 153 5.74 20.22 -11.67
N LEU A 154 5.82 19.49 -10.55
CA LEU A 154 6.65 19.87 -9.42
C LEU A 154 8.15 19.87 -9.76
N ILE A 155 8.61 18.93 -10.58
CA ILE A 155 10.00 18.95 -11.08
C ILE A 155 10.26 20.22 -11.90
N GLY A 156 9.32 20.62 -12.76
CA GLY A 156 9.44 21.84 -13.57
C GLY A 156 9.43 23.15 -12.76
N LEU A 157 8.68 23.20 -11.65
CA LEU A 157 8.60 24.38 -10.79
C LEU A 157 9.72 24.47 -9.74
N SER A 158 10.20 23.34 -9.24
CA SER A 158 11.12 23.32 -8.10
C SER A 158 12.57 23.41 -8.53
N LYS A 159 13.33 24.32 -7.90
CA LYS A 159 14.79 24.32 -8.04
C LYS A 159 15.37 23.15 -7.23
N PRO A 160 16.30 22.36 -7.78
CA PRO A 160 16.91 21.25 -7.06
C PRO A 160 17.72 21.78 -5.87
N ALA A 161 17.39 21.34 -4.65
CA ALA A 161 18.17 21.65 -3.46
C ALA A 161 19.26 20.58 -3.30
N LEU A 162 20.54 20.97 -3.38
CA LEU A 162 21.69 20.04 -3.39
C LEU A 162 21.56 18.95 -4.48
N GLY A 163 21.08 19.33 -5.67
CA GLY A 163 20.89 18.42 -6.79
C GLY A 163 19.70 17.45 -6.63
N ARG A 164 18.86 17.58 -5.59
CA ARG A 164 17.70 16.69 -5.36
C ARG A 164 16.36 17.44 -5.42
N TYR A 165 15.42 16.90 -6.19
CA TYR A 165 14.00 17.32 -6.17
C TYR A 165 13.28 16.73 -4.95
N ARG A 166 13.53 17.30 -3.77
CA ARG A 166 13.06 16.76 -2.48
C ARG A 166 11.55 16.49 -2.47
N TYR A 167 10.72 17.48 -2.80
CA TYR A 167 9.25 17.32 -2.78
C TYR A 167 8.74 16.27 -3.77
N ALA A 168 9.31 16.22 -4.98
CA ALA A 168 8.94 15.24 -6.00
C ALA A 168 9.31 13.80 -5.57
N SER A 169 10.45 13.62 -4.90
CA SER A 169 10.90 12.31 -4.43
C SER A 169 9.97 11.68 -3.38
N TYR A 170 9.22 12.50 -2.64
CA TYR A 170 8.30 12.04 -1.59
C TYR A 170 7.03 11.43 -2.17
N LEU A 171 6.53 12.02 -3.25
CA LEU A 171 5.34 11.54 -3.96
C LEU A 171 5.58 10.20 -4.66
N LEU A 172 6.84 9.83 -4.93
CA LEU A 172 7.18 8.51 -5.48
C LEU A 172 6.70 7.34 -4.59
N LEU A 173 6.58 7.56 -3.28
CA LEU A 173 6.12 6.53 -2.33
C LEU A 173 4.62 6.21 -2.49
N LEU A 174 3.85 7.06 -3.17
CA LEU A 174 2.45 6.79 -3.46
C LEU A 174 2.29 5.87 -4.69
N PHE A 175 3.28 5.79 -5.58
CA PHE A 175 3.18 4.99 -6.80
C PHE A 175 2.93 3.50 -6.55
N PRO A 176 3.61 2.80 -5.61
CA PRO A 176 3.28 1.42 -5.30
C PRO A 176 1.80 1.20 -4.97
N THR A 177 1.22 2.11 -4.19
CA THR A 177 -0.20 2.06 -3.77
C THR A 177 -1.14 2.28 -4.95
N LEU A 178 -0.84 3.22 -5.85
CA LEU A 178 -1.64 3.44 -7.06
C LEU A 178 -1.46 2.33 -8.09
N PHE A 179 -0.25 1.78 -8.19
CA PHE A 179 0.08 0.66 -9.05
C PHE A 179 -0.72 -0.59 -8.67
N ALA A 180 -0.93 -0.84 -7.38
CA ALA A 180 -1.83 -1.90 -6.90
C ALA A 180 -3.25 -1.77 -7.49
N GLY A 181 -3.80 -0.55 -7.58
CA GLY A 181 -5.08 -0.29 -8.25
C GLY A 181 -5.03 -0.56 -9.76
N VAL A 182 -3.92 -0.21 -10.43
CA VAL A 182 -3.71 -0.53 -11.85
C VAL A 182 -3.71 -2.03 -12.08
N VAL A 183 -2.94 -2.78 -11.28
CA VAL A 183 -2.87 -4.25 -11.33
C VAL A 183 -4.27 -4.85 -11.14
N TYR A 184 -5.05 -4.33 -10.20
CA TYR A 184 -6.44 -4.74 -10.00
C TYR A 184 -7.31 -4.53 -11.25
N SER A 185 -7.23 -3.36 -11.89
CA SER A 185 -8.06 -3.09 -13.08
C SER A 185 -7.68 -3.90 -14.33
N MET A 186 -6.44 -4.38 -14.39
CA MET A 186 -5.92 -5.18 -15.52
C MET A 186 -6.13 -6.68 -15.32
N ARG A 187 -6.84 -7.09 -14.25
CA ARG A 187 -7.22 -8.47 -13.98
C ARG A 187 -7.99 -9.08 -15.14
N ASN A 188 -7.85 -10.40 -15.34
CA ASN A 188 -8.53 -11.18 -16.39
C ASN A 188 -8.24 -10.74 -17.85
N ARG A 189 -7.25 -9.87 -18.11
CA ARG A 189 -6.86 -9.45 -19.47
C ARG A 189 -5.73 -10.29 -20.08
N GLY A 190 -5.38 -11.42 -19.47
CA GLY A 190 -4.29 -12.27 -19.94
C GLY A 190 -2.93 -11.55 -19.93
N TYR A 191 -2.06 -11.89 -20.89
CA TYR A 191 -0.74 -11.25 -21.05
C TYR A 191 -0.83 -9.76 -21.37
N THR A 192 -1.89 -9.31 -22.05
CA THR A 192 -2.07 -7.88 -22.38
C THR A 192 -2.23 -7.02 -21.12
N GLY A 193 -2.84 -7.57 -20.07
CA GLY A 193 -2.94 -6.92 -18.76
C GLY A 193 -1.58 -6.74 -18.10
N ILE A 194 -0.72 -7.74 -18.18
CA ILE A 194 0.65 -7.71 -17.63
C ILE A 194 1.50 -6.67 -18.39
N ILE A 195 1.44 -6.67 -19.72
CA ILE A 195 2.14 -5.68 -20.56
C ILE A 195 1.64 -4.26 -20.23
N GLY A 196 0.33 -4.07 -20.08
CA GLY A 196 -0.26 -2.79 -19.66
C GLY A 196 0.24 -2.32 -18.30
N CYS A 197 0.40 -3.23 -17.33
CA CYS A 197 1.05 -2.92 -16.05
C CYS A 197 2.52 -2.54 -16.24
N GLY A 198 3.25 -3.26 -17.10
CA GLY A 198 4.65 -2.95 -17.43
C GLY A 198 4.85 -1.56 -18.04
N ILE A 199 3.95 -1.15 -18.95
CA ILE A 199 3.98 0.21 -19.56
C ILE A 199 3.76 1.29 -18.50
N LEU A 200 2.74 1.13 -17.63
CA LEU A 200 2.48 2.11 -16.56
C LEU A 200 3.59 2.12 -15.50
N PHE A 201 4.18 0.96 -15.20
CA PHE A 201 5.38 0.88 -14.38
C PHE A 201 6.54 1.67 -15.00
N ALA A 202 6.79 1.51 -16.31
CA ALA A 202 7.84 2.22 -17.02
C ALA A 202 7.69 3.74 -16.91
N VAL A 203 6.47 4.28 -16.94
CA VAL A 203 6.22 5.72 -16.70
C VAL A 203 6.75 6.14 -15.31
N SER A 204 6.37 5.42 -14.26
CA SER A 204 6.83 5.74 -12.89
C SER A 204 8.33 5.51 -12.70
N PHE A 205 8.91 4.52 -13.39
CA PHE A 205 10.34 4.24 -13.37
C PHE A 205 11.15 5.34 -14.04
N ILE A 206 10.71 5.83 -15.22
CA ILE A 206 11.35 6.95 -15.93
C ILE A 206 11.31 8.22 -15.07
N ILE A 207 10.16 8.54 -14.48
CA ILE A 207 10.04 9.68 -13.55
C ILE A 207 11.00 9.53 -12.37
N SER A 208 11.12 8.32 -11.82
CA SER A 208 12.06 8.03 -10.74
C SER A 208 13.53 8.09 -11.16
N MET A 209 13.87 7.97 -12.45
CA MET A 209 15.24 8.15 -12.95
C MET A 209 15.58 9.63 -13.15
N VAL A 210 14.59 10.45 -13.52
CA VAL A 210 14.76 11.91 -13.63
C VAL A 210 14.96 12.53 -12.24
N ILE A 211 14.30 11.99 -11.21
CA ILE A 211 14.54 12.36 -9.82
C ILE A 211 15.79 11.61 -9.33
N PRO A 212 16.88 12.29 -8.94
CA PRO A 212 18.12 11.63 -8.54
C PRO A 212 18.01 11.01 -7.13
N SER A 213 17.20 9.95 -7.00
CA SER A 213 16.96 9.17 -5.79
C SER A 213 16.94 7.67 -6.10
N THR A 214 18.13 7.06 -6.07
CA THR A 214 18.28 5.60 -6.29
C THR A 214 17.44 4.78 -5.32
N SER A 215 17.36 5.18 -4.05
CA SER A 215 16.60 4.46 -3.02
C SER A 215 15.09 4.43 -3.32
N SER A 216 14.52 5.55 -3.77
CA SER A 216 13.10 5.63 -4.13
C SER A 216 12.81 4.79 -5.37
N CYS A 217 13.73 4.80 -6.35
CA CYS A 217 13.61 3.96 -7.54
C CYS A 217 13.62 2.47 -7.18
N VAL A 218 14.55 2.04 -6.33
CA VAL A 218 14.62 0.63 -5.91
C VAL A 218 13.39 0.24 -5.09
N LEU A 219 12.92 1.11 -4.18
CA LEU A 219 11.68 0.87 -3.44
C LEU A 219 10.50 0.70 -4.37
N LEU A 220 10.35 1.58 -5.36
CA LEU A 220 9.27 1.53 -6.35
C LEU A 220 9.34 0.24 -7.16
N THR A 221 10.51 -0.11 -7.69
CA THR A 221 10.74 -1.34 -8.46
C THR A 221 10.42 -2.58 -7.63
N LEU A 222 10.97 -2.71 -6.42
CA LEU A 222 10.74 -3.87 -5.56
C LEU A 222 9.27 -4.00 -5.16
N SER A 223 8.64 -2.90 -4.75
CA SER A 223 7.24 -2.92 -4.32
C SER A 223 6.30 -3.31 -5.46
N CYS A 224 6.44 -2.67 -6.63
CA CYS A 224 5.62 -2.98 -7.79
C CYS A 224 5.86 -4.40 -8.31
N LEU A 225 7.12 -4.87 -8.31
CA LEU A 225 7.48 -6.23 -8.70
C LEU A 225 6.81 -7.26 -7.78
N ILE A 226 6.91 -7.09 -6.45
CA ILE A 226 6.28 -8.01 -5.49
C ILE A 226 4.76 -8.01 -5.65
N VAL A 227 4.13 -6.84 -5.78
CA VAL A 227 2.68 -6.71 -5.98
C VAL A 227 2.23 -7.43 -7.26
N LEU A 228 2.96 -7.26 -8.37
CA LEU A 228 2.66 -7.93 -9.63
C LEU A 228 2.90 -9.45 -9.54
N THR A 229 3.97 -9.87 -8.87
CA THR A 229 4.29 -11.28 -8.62
C THR A 229 3.21 -11.96 -7.78
N ILE A 230 2.66 -11.28 -6.76
CA ILE A 230 1.53 -11.78 -5.97
C ILE A 230 0.31 -11.98 -6.87
N ALA A 231 0.00 -11.00 -7.73
CA ALA A 231 -1.13 -11.08 -8.65
C ALA A 231 -1.01 -12.22 -9.67
N ILE A 232 0.20 -12.46 -10.22
CA ILE A 232 0.48 -13.58 -11.12
C ILE A 232 0.41 -14.92 -10.36
N SER A 233 0.99 -15.00 -9.16
CA SER A 233 1.03 -16.21 -8.34
C SER A 233 -0.37 -16.68 -7.94
N LYS A 234 -1.26 -15.73 -7.64
CA LYS A 234 -2.68 -15.97 -7.35
C LYS A 234 -3.55 -16.22 -8.58
N GLY A 235 -2.98 -16.17 -9.79
CA GLY A 235 -3.68 -16.52 -11.03
C GLY A 235 -4.70 -15.49 -11.50
N TRP A 236 -4.67 -14.26 -10.98
CA TRP A 236 -5.65 -13.22 -11.28
C TRP A 236 -5.63 -12.74 -12.75
N PHE A 237 -4.56 -13.03 -13.50
CA PHE A 237 -4.48 -12.74 -14.93
C PHE A 237 -4.97 -13.88 -15.84
N GLY A 238 -5.21 -15.09 -15.30
CA GLY A 238 -5.66 -16.24 -16.11
C GLY A 238 -4.63 -16.78 -17.10
N VAL A 239 -3.32 -16.59 -16.84
CA VAL A 239 -2.21 -17.01 -17.72
C VAL A 239 -1.33 -18.07 -17.09
N LYS A 240 -0.53 -18.76 -17.92
CA LYS A 240 0.51 -19.69 -17.46
C LYS A 240 1.56 -18.92 -16.66
N LYS A 241 1.69 -19.25 -15.37
CA LYS A 241 2.51 -18.52 -14.39
C LYS A 241 3.98 -18.37 -14.82
N LEU A 242 4.58 -19.42 -15.40
CA LEU A 242 5.98 -19.40 -15.82
C LEU A 242 6.27 -18.31 -16.85
N TYR A 243 5.50 -18.26 -17.95
CA TYR A 243 5.68 -17.26 -19.00
C TYR A 243 5.38 -15.84 -18.51
N ALA A 244 4.38 -15.68 -17.64
CA ALA A 244 4.07 -14.40 -17.02
C ALA A 244 5.21 -13.88 -16.15
N LEU A 245 5.84 -14.75 -15.34
CA LEU A 245 7.01 -14.38 -14.54
C LEU A 245 8.22 -14.08 -15.43
N LEU A 246 8.48 -14.89 -16.46
CA LEU A 246 9.57 -14.60 -17.41
C LEU A 246 9.40 -13.23 -18.07
N LEU A 247 8.17 -12.89 -18.50
CA LEU A 247 7.86 -11.60 -19.11
C LEU A 247 8.16 -10.41 -18.18
N VAL A 248 7.95 -10.58 -16.87
CA VAL A 248 8.17 -9.52 -15.86
C VAL A 248 9.63 -9.44 -15.42
N TYR A 249 10.28 -10.57 -15.19
CA TYR A 249 11.64 -10.61 -14.62
C TYR A 249 12.74 -10.44 -15.67
N LEU A 250 12.54 -10.83 -16.94
CA LEU A 250 13.57 -10.72 -17.98
C LEU A 250 14.03 -9.26 -18.21
N PRO A 251 13.13 -8.25 -18.31
CA PRO A 251 13.55 -6.85 -18.41
C PRO A 251 14.30 -6.35 -17.17
N VAL A 252 13.86 -6.76 -15.97
CA VAL A 252 14.49 -6.36 -14.70
C VAL A 252 15.91 -6.93 -14.61
N ILE A 253 16.10 -8.20 -14.97
CA ILE A 253 17.41 -8.85 -15.02
C ILE A 253 18.31 -8.16 -16.05
N GLY A 254 17.78 -7.83 -17.24
CA GLY A 254 18.53 -7.11 -18.26
C GLY A 254 19.06 -5.75 -17.78
N VAL A 255 18.21 -4.97 -17.09
CA VAL A 255 18.62 -3.68 -16.49
C VAL A 255 19.66 -3.89 -15.38
N LEU A 256 19.46 -4.86 -14.49
CA LEU A 256 20.42 -5.16 -13.43
C LEU A 256 21.78 -5.62 -13.99
N ALA A 257 21.78 -6.44 -15.03
CA ALA A 257 22.99 -6.89 -15.71
C ALA A 257 23.73 -5.71 -16.37
N ALA A 258 23.01 -4.77 -17.00
CA ALA A 258 23.61 -3.57 -17.57
C ALA A 258 24.25 -2.67 -16.49
N ILE A 259 23.58 -2.47 -15.35
CA ILE A 259 24.12 -1.69 -14.23
C ILE A 259 25.35 -2.41 -13.64
N PHE A 260 25.31 -3.74 -13.52
CA PHE A 260 26.46 -4.50 -13.04
C PHE A 260 27.65 -4.42 -14.00
N ALA A 261 27.42 -4.59 -15.30
CA ALA A 261 28.45 -4.48 -16.35
C ALA A 261 29.08 -3.09 -16.41
N SER A 262 28.35 -2.03 -16.05
CA SER A 262 28.89 -0.67 -15.97
C SER A 262 29.88 -0.44 -14.81
N GLY A 263 30.04 -1.40 -13.90
CA GLY A 263 30.89 -1.27 -12.70
C GLY A 263 30.31 -0.43 -11.57
N ILE A 264 29.20 0.28 -11.80
CA ILE A 264 28.56 1.15 -10.80
C ILE A 264 28.08 0.33 -9.59
N LEU A 265 27.40 -0.79 -9.83
CA LEU A 265 26.85 -1.62 -8.75
C LEU A 265 27.95 -2.35 -7.98
N SER A 266 29.00 -2.85 -8.65
CA SER A 266 30.11 -3.53 -7.99
C SER A 266 30.90 -2.59 -7.08
N GLU A 267 31.18 -1.35 -7.53
CA GLU A 267 31.82 -0.33 -6.70
C GLU A 267 30.96 0.01 -5.46
N ARG A 268 29.65 0.21 -5.66
CA ARG A 268 28.71 0.51 -4.57
C ARG A 268 28.63 -0.62 -3.55
N ILE A 269 28.61 -1.88 -4.00
CA ILE A 269 28.60 -3.06 -3.10
C ILE A 269 29.92 -3.13 -2.32
N ALA A 270 31.07 -2.95 -2.98
CA ALA A 270 32.37 -2.98 -2.33
C ALA A 270 32.48 -1.91 -1.23
N LEU A 271 32.06 -0.67 -1.52
CA LEU A 271 32.04 0.43 -0.56
C LEU A 271 31.01 0.23 0.56
N ALA A 272 29.87 -0.41 0.28
CA ALA A 272 28.86 -0.70 1.29
C ALA A 272 29.33 -1.77 2.29
N ILE A 273 30.07 -2.79 1.81
CA ILE A 273 30.63 -3.85 2.64
C ILE A 273 31.85 -3.33 3.42
N ASN A 274 32.76 -2.65 2.72
CA ASN A 274 33.96 -2.07 3.32
C ASN A 274 34.11 -0.58 2.96
N PRO A 275 33.54 0.33 3.78
CA PRO A 275 33.70 1.77 3.59
C PRO A 275 35.15 2.26 3.71
N SER A 276 36.07 1.47 4.30
CA SER A 276 37.47 1.84 4.47
C SER A 276 38.28 1.78 3.16
N ILE A 277 37.69 1.30 2.06
CA ILE A 277 38.31 1.31 0.73
C ILE A 277 38.51 2.75 0.24
N ASP A 278 37.59 3.64 0.57
CA ASP A 278 37.68 5.07 0.24
C ASP A 278 37.15 5.92 1.40
N PRO A 279 37.91 6.01 2.51
CA PRO A 279 37.46 6.64 3.74
C PRO A 279 37.38 8.16 3.63
N HIS A 280 37.95 8.78 2.59
CA HIS A 280 37.92 10.23 2.38
C HIS A 280 37.01 10.65 1.21
N GLY A 281 36.55 9.71 0.39
CA GLY A 281 35.61 9.95 -0.70
C GLY A 281 34.25 9.30 -0.46
N LYS A 282 33.86 8.35 -1.31
CA LYS A 282 32.51 7.76 -1.34
C LYS A 282 32.19 6.91 -0.10
N GLY A 283 33.22 6.39 0.59
CA GLY A 283 33.08 5.58 1.81
C GLY A 283 33.07 6.37 3.12
N TYR A 284 33.34 7.68 3.07
CA TYR A 284 33.49 8.54 4.27
C TYR A 284 32.33 8.40 5.26
N THR A 285 31.09 8.59 4.79
CA THR A 285 29.91 8.54 5.67
C THR A 285 29.75 7.17 6.34
N GLY A 286 29.91 6.07 5.58
CA GLY A 286 29.85 4.72 6.12
C GLY A 286 30.97 4.43 7.12
N ALA A 287 32.18 4.92 6.87
CA ALA A 287 33.33 4.75 7.76
C ALA A 287 33.09 5.45 9.10
N ILE A 288 32.66 6.73 9.07
CA ILE A 288 32.35 7.50 10.29
C ILE A 288 31.21 6.88 11.08
N ILE A 289 30.14 6.42 10.42
CA ILE A 289 29.03 5.73 11.09
C ILE A 289 29.56 4.50 11.84
N ARG A 290 30.35 3.63 11.20
CA ARG A 290 30.89 2.43 11.85
C ARG A 290 31.80 2.78 13.02
N GLN A 291 32.57 3.85 12.92
CA GLN A 291 33.46 4.33 13.98
C GLN A 291 32.68 4.89 15.19
N LEU A 292 31.58 5.60 14.96
CA LEU A 292 30.68 6.06 16.02
C LEU A 292 29.95 4.89 16.70
N LEU A 293 29.55 3.88 15.93
CA LEU A 293 28.88 2.69 16.45
C LEU A 293 29.83 1.78 17.24
N SER A 294 31.11 1.70 16.85
CA SER A 294 32.10 0.92 17.61
C SER A 294 32.41 1.54 18.98
N GLY A 295 32.27 2.86 19.12
CA GLY A 295 32.38 3.56 20.39
C GLY A 295 31.09 3.57 21.21
N ALA A 296 29.97 3.04 20.69
CA ALA A 296 28.67 3.11 21.34
C ALA A 296 28.54 2.12 22.51
N GLN A 297 27.95 2.59 23.61
CA GLN A 297 27.65 1.76 24.78
C GLN A 297 26.28 1.07 24.65
N PHE A 298 26.02 0.07 25.50
CA PHE A 298 24.70 -0.57 25.53
C PHE A 298 23.61 0.37 26.05
N ILE A 299 23.93 1.17 27.07
CA ILE A 299 23.11 2.24 27.63
C ILE A 299 24.02 3.45 27.86
N GLY A 300 23.54 4.65 27.53
CA GLY A 300 24.25 5.91 27.73
C GLY A 300 25.02 6.38 26.49
N GLN A 301 25.82 7.42 26.68
CA GLN A 301 26.55 8.05 25.59
C GLN A 301 27.81 7.26 25.23
N GLY A 302 27.98 6.98 23.95
CA GLY A 302 29.17 6.36 23.38
C GLY A 302 30.37 7.30 23.36
N ASN A 303 31.56 6.69 23.32
CA ASN A 303 32.79 7.43 23.13
C ASN A 303 32.90 7.91 21.69
N VAL A 304 33.29 9.18 21.53
CA VAL A 304 33.67 9.73 20.23
C VAL A 304 35.15 9.41 19.99
N PRO A 305 35.56 9.08 18.75
CA PRO A 305 36.99 8.86 18.44
C PRO A 305 37.85 10.05 18.88
N GLU A 306 39.08 9.76 19.30
CA GLU A 306 40.01 10.77 19.87
C GLU A 306 40.23 11.98 18.96
N TYR A 307 40.26 11.74 17.64
CA TYR A 307 40.36 12.77 16.60
C TYR A 307 39.20 13.79 16.57
N PHE A 308 38.02 13.42 17.08
CA PHE A 308 36.82 14.27 17.14
C PHE A 308 36.47 14.70 18.58
N GLN A 309 37.39 14.53 19.54
CA GLN A 309 37.15 14.99 20.90
C GLN A 309 36.87 16.49 20.96
N GLY A 310 35.88 16.89 21.77
CA GLY A 310 35.41 18.27 21.87
C GLY A 310 34.43 18.70 20.77
N VAL A 311 34.19 17.86 19.75
CA VAL A 311 33.21 18.12 18.68
C VAL A 311 31.96 17.28 18.91
N SER A 312 30.78 17.89 18.81
CA SER A 312 29.51 17.18 18.99
C SER A 312 29.18 16.29 17.78
N ALA A 313 28.49 15.16 17.98
CA ALA A 313 28.10 14.26 16.88
C ALA A 313 27.40 14.94 15.68
N PRO A 314 26.51 15.94 15.88
CA PRO A 314 25.91 16.69 14.76
C PRO A 314 26.90 17.55 13.96
N GLN A 315 28.02 17.95 14.55
CA GLN A 315 29.10 18.68 13.87
C GLN A 315 30.03 17.74 13.10
N ILE A 316 30.22 16.50 13.60
CA ILE A 316 30.99 15.46 12.91
C ILE A 316 30.25 14.99 11.66
N LEU A 317 28.92 14.83 11.75
CA LEU A 317 28.11 14.33 10.66
C LEU A 317 26.88 15.24 10.45
N PRO A 318 27.00 16.29 9.62
CA PRO A 318 25.89 17.18 9.32
C PRO A 318 24.68 16.39 8.80
N GLY A 319 23.51 16.61 9.40
CA GLY A 319 22.29 15.86 9.07
C GLY A 319 22.12 14.53 9.84
N ILE A 320 22.95 14.25 10.86
CA ILE A 320 22.80 13.05 11.70
C ILE A 320 21.42 12.96 12.36
N ASN A 321 20.75 14.10 12.54
CA ASN A 321 19.48 14.20 13.21
C ASN A 321 18.26 13.99 12.28
N SER A 322 18.47 13.92 10.96
CA SER A 322 17.42 13.67 9.97
C SER A 322 17.60 12.31 9.28
N ASP A 323 18.73 12.15 8.60
CA ASP A 323 18.97 11.04 7.67
C ASP A 323 19.70 9.88 8.38
N LEU A 324 20.33 10.17 9.53
CA LEU A 324 21.09 9.20 10.32
C LEU A 324 20.65 9.16 11.80
N LEU A 325 19.34 9.33 12.03
CA LEU A 325 18.75 9.45 13.37
C LEU A 325 19.02 8.21 14.23
N ILE A 326 19.03 7.01 13.64
CA ILE A 326 19.33 5.78 14.38
C ILE A 326 20.79 5.77 14.83
N THR A 327 21.73 6.18 13.97
CA THR A 327 23.14 6.32 14.36
C THR A 327 23.28 7.30 15.54
N TYR A 328 22.59 8.45 15.48
CA TYR A 328 22.57 9.42 16.59
C TYR A 328 22.04 8.81 17.89
N ILE A 329 20.89 8.11 17.83
CA ILE A 329 20.26 7.51 19.02
C ILE A 329 21.17 6.45 19.64
N ILE A 330 21.78 5.58 18.82
CA ILE A 330 22.70 4.55 19.30
C ILE A 330 23.89 5.21 20.01
N HIS A 331 24.48 6.23 19.40
CA HIS A 331 25.60 6.93 20.01
C HIS A 331 25.21 7.71 21.28
N ARG A 332 24.03 8.32 21.33
CA ARG A 332 23.63 9.19 22.46
C ARG A 332 23.03 8.43 23.65
N PHE A 333 22.21 7.41 23.37
CA PHE A 333 21.43 6.69 24.38
C PHE A 333 21.80 5.22 24.52
N GLY A 334 22.56 4.68 23.55
CA GLY A 334 23.02 3.30 23.53
C GLY A 334 22.15 2.38 22.67
N TRP A 335 22.65 1.16 22.48
CA TRP A 335 22.00 0.11 21.68
C TRP A 335 20.59 -0.27 22.17
N LEU A 336 20.31 -0.14 23.47
CA LEU A 336 19.00 -0.48 24.03
C LEU A 336 17.86 0.32 23.36
N VAL A 337 18.03 1.63 23.19
CA VAL A 337 16.99 2.50 22.61
C VAL A 337 16.77 2.18 21.13
N PHE A 338 17.82 1.80 20.41
CA PHE A 338 17.70 1.29 19.04
C PHE A 338 16.86 0.02 18.99
N PHE A 339 17.13 -0.98 19.85
CA PHE A 339 16.35 -2.22 19.84
C PHE A 339 14.87 -1.98 20.16
N ILE A 340 14.56 -1.10 21.11
CA ILE A 340 13.17 -0.72 21.43
C ILE A 340 12.50 -0.08 20.21
N THR A 341 13.18 0.87 19.56
CA THR A 341 12.65 1.58 18.39
C THR A 341 12.45 0.63 17.19
N ALA A 342 13.43 -0.23 16.94
CA ALA A 342 13.37 -1.24 15.88
C ALA A 342 12.27 -2.27 16.14
N ALA A 343 12.13 -2.75 17.38
CA ALA A 343 11.08 -3.69 17.76
C ALA A 343 9.67 -3.09 17.53
N LEU A 344 9.48 -1.81 17.86
CA LEU A 344 8.22 -1.12 17.62
C LEU A 344 7.88 -1.01 16.12
N LEU A 345 8.85 -0.68 15.28
CA LEU A 345 8.68 -0.63 13.82
C LEU A 345 8.39 -2.03 13.23
N ILE A 346 9.12 -3.05 13.68
CA ILE A 346 8.91 -4.44 13.26
C ILE A 346 7.50 -4.89 13.67
N LEU A 347 7.07 -4.58 14.89
CA LEU A 347 5.73 -4.90 15.37
C LEU A 347 4.65 -4.24 14.51
N PHE A 348 4.83 -2.98 14.14
CA PHE A 348 3.94 -2.28 13.20
C PHE A 348 3.87 -3.01 11.85
N ILE A 349 5.01 -3.31 11.22
CA ILE A 349 5.07 -3.96 9.90
C ILE A 349 4.48 -5.38 9.95
N VAL A 350 4.82 -6.18 10.96
CA VAL A 350 4.31 -7.55 11.11
C VAL A 350 2.80 -7.54 11.34
N ARG A 351 2.30 -6.61 12.17
CA ARG A 351 0.87 -6.48 12.43
C ARG A 351 0.10 -6.07 11.18
N THR A 352 0.57 -5.08 10.44
CA THR A 352 -0.08 -4.68 9.17
C THR A 352 -0.02 -5.79 8.14
N PHE A 353 1.09 -6.52 8.04
CA PHE A 353 1.22 -7.65 7.13
C PHE A 353 0.25 -8.78 7.45
N MET A 354 0.08 -9.15 8.73
CA MET A 354 -0.92 -10.12 9.16
C MET A 354 -2.35 -9.69 8.79
N LEU A 355 -2.67 -8.40 8.90
CA LEU A 355 -3.98 -7.86 8.50
C LEU A 355 -4.16 -7.87 6.97
N CYS A 356 -3.09 -7.66 6.19
CA CYS A 356 -3.12 -7.78 4.73
C CYS A 356 -3.47 -9.21 4.28
N LEU A 357 -2.94 -10.23 4.97
CA LEU A 357 -3.22 -11.64 4.64
C LEU A 357 -4.67 -12.04 4.91
N LYS A 358 -5.36 -11.36 5.84
CA LYS A 358 -6.77 -11.60 6.17
C LYS A 358 -7.76 -10.93 5.22
N GLN A 359 -7.29 -10.08 4.29
CA GLN A 359 -8.16 -9.39 3.35
C GLN A 359 -8.76 -10.37 2.33
N LYS A 360 -10.09 -10.31 2.15
CA LYS A 360 -10.81 -11.13 1.17
C LYS A 360 -10.84 -10.50 -0.23
N SER A 361 -11.01 -9.18 -0.30
CA SER A 361 -10.97 -8.44 -1.56
C SER A 361 -9.56 -8.42 -2.16
N VAL A 362 -9.46 -8.71 -3.45
CA VAL A 362 -8.23 -8.61 -4.25
C VAL A 362 -7.70 -7.18 -4.25
N LEU A 363 -8.57 -6.18 -4.42
CA LEU A 363 -8.16 -4.76 -4.37
C LEU A 363 -7.60 -4.41 -2.99
N ALA A 364 -8.33 -4.75 -1.93
CA ALA A 364 -7.91 -4.49 -0.55
C ALA A 364 -6.54 -5.12 -0.27
N GLN A 365 -6.36 -6.39 -0.66
CA GLN A 365 -5.11 -7.10 -0.48
C GLN A 365 -3.94 -6.47 -1.25
N LEU A 366 -4.13 -6.11 -2.52
CA LEU A 366 -3.09 -5.48 -3.32
C LEU A 366 -2.66 -4.13 -2.74
N VAL A 367 -3.63 -3.26 -2.43
CA VAL A 367 -3.38 -1.91 -1.92
C VAL A 367 -2.72 -1.95 -0.55
N SER A 368 -3.25 -2.76 0.39
CA SER A 368 -2.66 -2.86 1.74
C SER A 368 -1.25 -3.46 1.71
N THR A 369 -1.00 -4.42 0.82
CA THR A 369 0.32 -5.03 0.64
C THR A 369 1.32 -4.01 0.07
N ALA A 370 0.93 -3.23 -0.94
CA ALA A 370 1.80 -2.19 -1.51
C ALA A 370 2.21 -1.12 -0.48
N ILE A 371 1.26 -0.69 0.36
CA ILE A 371 1.52 0.25 1.46
C ILE A 371 2.48 -0.39 2.47
N THR A 372 2.20 -1.63 2.89
CA THR A 372 3.03 -2.34 3.87
C THR A 372 4.46 -2.57 3.36
N LEU A 373 4.63 -2.90 2.07
CA LEU A 373 5.94 -3.03 1.43
C LEU A 373 6.69 -1.70 1.41
N THR A 374 6.00 -0.58 1.19
CA THR A 374 6.60 0.76 1.24
C THR A 374 7.21 1.02 2.62
N PHE A 375 6.43 0.80 3.69
CA PHE A 375 6.92 0.93 5.07
C PHE A 375 8.09 -0.03 5.39
N ALA A 376 7.99 -1.29 4.96
CA ALA A 376 9.01 -2.29 5.20
C ALA A 376 10.34 -1.94 4.52
N ILE A 377 10.31 -1.59 3.22
CA ILE A 377 11.51 -1.26 2.46
C ILE A 377 12.13 0.05 2.96
N GLN A 378 11.34 1.07 3.28
CA GLN A 378 11.85 2.30 3.91
C GLN A 378 12.60 1.99 5.21
N THR A 379 12.01 1.16 6.06
CA THR A 379 12.60 0.79 7.36
C THR A 379 13.91 0.02 7.16
N ILE A 380 13.92 -0.98 6.29
CA ILE A 380 15.12 -1.79 5.98
C ILE A 380 16.24 -0.91 5.43
N PHE A 381 15.93 -0.01 4.49
CA PHE A 381 16.93 0.88 3.90
C PHE A 381 17.47 1.88 4.91
N TYR A 382 16.60 2.49 5.72
CA TYR A 382 17.04 3.46 6.72
C TYR A 382 17.94 2.82 7.77
N ILE A 383 17.52 1.69 8.35
CA ILE A 383 18.32 0.97 9.36
C ILE A 383 19.64 0.52 8.76
N SER A 384 19.65 -0.07 7.56
CA SER A 384 20.88 -0.51 6.88
C SER A 384 21.90 0.62 6.72
N VAL A 385 21.47 1.79 6.23
CA VAL A 385 22.34 2.96 6.06
C VAL A 385 22.87 3.45 7.41
N ASN A 386 22.02 3.49 8.42
CA ASN A 386 22.37 3.94 9.77
C ASN A 386 23.29 2.98 10.53
N LEU A 387 23.37 1.72 10.10
CA LEU A 387 24.35 0.73 10.59
C LEU A 387 25.66 0.74 9.79
N GLY A 388 25.82 1.67 8.83
CA GLY A 388 27.04 1.81 8.04
C GLY A 388 27.09 0.91 6.79
N PHE A 389 25.95 0.37 6.35
CA PHE A 389 25.81 -0.32 5.07
C PHE A 389 25.19 0.63 4.02
N GLN A 390 26.04 1.38 3.32
CA GLN A 390 25.62 2.49 2.47
C GLN A 390 25.47 2.11 0.99
N LEU A 391 24.75 1.02 0.72
CA LEU A 391 24.46 0.59 -0.66
C LEU A 391 23.48 1.56 -1.35
N PHE A 392 22.49 2.02 -0.59
CA PHE A 392 21.49 3.00 -1.03
C PHE A 392 21.54 4.22 -0.11
N GLY A 393 20.95 5.35 -0.54
CA GLY A 393 20.79 6.51 0.33
C GLY A 393 19.67 6.29 1.38
N PRO A 394 19.70 7.00 2.51
CA PRO A 394 18.65 6.89 3.52
C PRO A 394 17.32 7.41 2.96
N LEU A 395 16.26 6.61 3.09
CA LEU A 395 14.87 7.06 2.98
C LEU A 395 14.38 7.43 4.37
N SER A 396 13.47 8.38 4.56
CA SER A 396 12.98 8.72 5.90
C SER A 396 12.50 7.50 6.69
N LEU A 397 12.91 7.37 7.95
CA LEU A 397 12.34 6.40 8.88
C LEU A 397 10.84 6.67 9.02
N PRO A 398 9.96 5.71 8.69
CA PRO A 398 8.54 6.00 8.67
C PRO A 398 8.02 6.38 10.07
N LEU A 399 7.21 7.44 10.12
CA LEU A 399 6.53 7.94 11.33
C LEU A 399 7.43 8.48 12.45
N ILE A 400 8.76 8.28 12.39
CA ILE A 400 9.72 8.71 13.40
C ILE A 400 10.63 9.85 12.90
N SER A 401 11.14 9.76 11.67
CA SER A 401 12.16 10.69 11.15
C SER A 401 11.63 12.11 10.92
N GLN A 402 12.51 13.09 11.11
CA GLN A 402 12.30 14.54 11.04
C GLN A 402 11.75 15.06 9.70
N SER A 403 11.75 14.26 8.63
CA SER A 403 11.34 14.74 7.31
C SER A 403 9.83 15.05 7.24
N SER A 404 9.48 16.31 7.46
CA SER A 404 8.12 16.85 7.51
C SER A 404 7.22 16.38 6.35
N SER A 405 7.72 16.40 5.12
CA SER A 405 6.92 16.02 3.95
C SER A 405 6.76 14.50 3.80
N TYR A 406 7.81 13.72 4.09
CA TYR A 406 7.69 12.25 4.13
C TYR A 406 6.71 11.81 5.21
N LEU A 407 6.67 12.51 6.36
CA LEU A 407 5.70 12.26 7.42
C LEU A 407 4.27 12.41 6.90
N LEU A 408 3.95 13.47 6.14
CA LEU A 408 2.62 13.65 5.56
C LEU A 408 2.22 12.51 4.61
N ILE A 409 3.15 12.03 3.78
CA ILE A 409 2.91 10.90 2.88
C ILE A 409 2.70 9.61 3.66
N ASN A 410 3.55 9.33 4.65
CA ASN A 410 3.41 8.17 5.52
C ASN A 410 2.07 8.20 6.28
N MET A 411 1.64 9.37 6.78
CA MET A 411 0.33 9.52 7.43
C MET A 411 -0.84 9.30 6.47
N SER A 412 -0.72 9.79 5.24
CA SER A 412 -1.71 9.55 4.19
C SER A 412 -1.82 8.05 3.87
N LEU A 413 -0.67 7.37 3.77
CA LEU A 413 -0.59 5.92 3.56
C LEU A 413 -1.22 5.14 4.73
N VAL A 414 -0.96 5.53 5.98
CA VAL A 414 -1.63 4.93 7.16
C VAL A 414 -3.14 5.17 7.11
N GLY A 415 -3.60 6.37 6.75
CA GLY A 415 -5.02 6.67 6.59
C GLY A 415 -5.70 5.77 5.56
N ILE A 416 -5.08 5.61 4.38
CA ILE A 416 -5.55 4.69 3.34
C ILE A 416 -5.55 3.25 3.86
N LEU A 417 -4.49 2.82 4.54
CA LEU A 417 -4.37 1.47 5.10
C LEU A 417 -5.48 1.16 6.11
N LEU A 418 -5.80 2.10 7.01
CA LEU A 418 -6.90 1.98 7.96
C LEU A 418 -8.27 1.97 7.26
N SER A 419 -8.45 2.77 6.21
CA SER A 419 -9.67 2.73 5.37
C SER A 419 -9.85 1.36 4.71
N VAL A 420 -8.75 0.77 4.22
CA VAL A 420 -8.72 -0.59 3.65
C VAL A 420 -9.09 -1.63 4.68
N PHE A 421 -8.49 -1.63 5.87
CA PHE A 421 -8.81 -2.65 6.89
C PHE A 421 -10.25 -2.51 7.43
N LYS A 422 -10.77 -1.27 7.49
CA LYS A 422 -12.15 -1.00 7.90
C LYS A 422 -13.18 -1.56 6.91
N THR A 423 -12.92 -1.41 5.61
CA THR A 423 -13.95 -1.61 4.56
C THR A 423 -13.65 -2.79 3.63
N GLY A 424 -12.42 -3.29 3.61
CA GLY A 424 -11.92 -4.31 2.69
C GLY A 424 -12.59 -5.68 2.83
N TYR A 425 -13.17 -5.96 4.00
CA TYR A 425 -13.96 -7.17 4.22
C TYR A 425 -15.31 -7.19 3.48
N PHE A 426 -15.87 -6.02 3.18
CA PHE A 426 -17.22 -5.87 2.61
C PHE A 426 -17.21 -5.71 1.09
N ILE A 427 -16.04 -5.53 0.47
CA ILE A 427 -15.95 -5.33 -0.98
C ILE A 427 -15.88 -6.71 -1.63
N LYS A 428 -16.99 -7.13 -2.25
CA LYS A 428 -16.95 -8.21 -3.24
C LYS A 428 -16.27 -7.69 -4.48
N ASP A 429 -15.26 -8.41 -4.95
CA ASP A 429 -14.76 -8.17 -6.29
C ASP A 429 -15.83 -8.63 -7.27
N LYS A 430 -16.09 -7.84 -8.32
CA LYS A 430 -16.94 -8.32 -9.42
C LYS A 430 -16.39 -9.68 -9.86
N GLU A 431 -17.17 -10.73 -9.63
CA GLU A 431 -17.09 -11.95 -10.42
C GLU A 431 -17.50 -11.54 -11.82
N ASP A 432 -16.57 -10.95 -12.56
CA ASP A 432 -16.60 -11.13 -13.99
C ASP A 432 -16.38 -12.63 -14.15
N SER A 433 -17.50 -13.34 -14.20
CA SER A 433 -17.62 -14.73 -14.61
C SER A 433 -16.50 -14.98 -15.60
N ILE A 434 -15.74 -16.05 -15.37
CA ILE A 434 -14.88 -16.62 -16.39
C ILE A 434 -15.82 -16.96 -17.55
N LYS A 435 -16.11 -15.97 -18.40
CA LYS A 435 -16.43 -16.20 -19.78
C LYS A 435 -15.10 -16.69 -20.31
N THR A 436 -14.88 -17.99 -20.13
CA THR A 436 -14.16 -18.79 -21.08
C THR A 436 -14.82 -18.42 -22.38
N ALA A 437 -14.28 -17.41 -23.08
CA ALA A 437 -14.55 -17.18 -24.47
C ALA A 437 -13.89 -18.35 -25.19
N VAL A 438 -14.40 -19.56 -24.95
CA VAL A 438 -14.39 -20.61 -25.93
C VAL A 438 -15.50 -20.20 -26.88
N ASN A 439 -15.21 -19.17 -27.69
CA ASN A 439 -15.69 -19.22 -29.06
C ASN A 439 -14.66 -20.11 -29.74
N PRO A 440 -14.88 -21.43 -29.88
CA PRO A 440 -14.02 -22.20 -30.73
C PRO A 440 -14.40 -21.77 -32.15
N PHE A 441 -13.79 -20.70 -32.64
CA PHE A 441 -13.93 -20.30 -34.03
C PHE A 441 -13.48 -21.45 -34.96
N ILE A 442 -12.72 -22.40 -34.41
CA ILE A 442 -12.22 -23.60 -35.05
C ILE A 442 -12.26 -24.75 -34.03
N LYS A 443 -12.98 -25.84 -34.36
CA LYS A 443 -12.94 -27.12 -33.62
C LYS A 443 -12.54 -28.22 -34.62
N PHE A 444 -11.64 -29.11 -34.20
CA PHE A 444 -11.18 -30.24 -35.03
C PHE A 444 -11.65 -31.53 -34.38
N GLU A 445 -12.59 -32.22 -35.00
CA GLU A 445 -13.11 -33.53 -34.58
C GLU A 445 -13.09 -34.47 -35.79
N ASP A 446 -12.61 -35.70 -35.60
CA ASP A 446 -12.60 -36.79 -36.59
C ASP A 446 -12.07 -36.41 -37.99
N GLY A 447 -10.93 -35.70 -38.03
CA GLY A 447 -10.26 -35.35 -39.28
C GLY A 447 -10.94 -34.23 -40.09
N LYS A 448 -11.97 -33.56 -39.53
CA LYS A 448 -12.68 -32.44 -40.18
C LYS A 448 -12.54 -31.14 -39.37
N LEU A 449 -12.24 -30.06 -40.09
CA LEU A 449 -12.18 -28.70 -39.58
C LEU A 449 -13.60 -28.08 -39.55
N ILE A 450 -14.12 -27.77 -38.37
CA ILE A 450 -15.42 -27.10 -38.20
C ILE A 450 -15.17 -25.64 -37.83
N ILE A 451 -15.56 -24.72 -38.71
CA ILE A 451 -15.47 -23.26 -38.51
C ILE A 451 -16.87 -22.72 -38.21
N TYR A 452 -17.05 -22.09 -37.05
CA TYR A 452 -18.31 -21.43 -36.69
C TYR A 452 -18.25 -19.95 -37.11
N VAL A 453 -18.93 -19.60 -38.20
CA VAL A 453 -19.06 -18.21 -38.64
C VAL A 453 -20.18 -17.54 -37.84
N SER A 454 -19.81 -16.54 -37.05
CA SER A 454 -20.76 -15.66 -36.35
C SER A 454 -21.49 -14.79 -37.38
N ASP A 455 -22.77 -15.06 -37.63
CA ASP A 455 -23.59 -14.25 -38.52
C ASP A 455 -23.87 -12.89 -37.84
N GLY A 456 -23.22 -11.84 -38.35
CA GLY A 456 -23.39 -10.48 -37.88
C GLY A 456 -24.72 -9.94 -38.38
N GLN A 457 -25.62 -9.59 -37.46
CA GLN A 457 -26.88 -8.93 -37.78
C GLN A 457 -26.64 -7.62 -38.57
N TYR A 458 -26.86 -7.68 -39.88
CA TYR A 458 -27.09 -6.52 -40.71
C TYR A 458 -28.46 -5.92 -40.35
N ARG A 459 -28.46 -4.75 -39.70
CA ARG A 459 -29.63 -3.89 -39.59
C ARG A 459 -30.01 -3.39 -40.98
N HIS A 460 -31.01 -4.00 -41.61
CA HIS A 460 -31.75 -3.39 -42.71
C HIS A 460 -32.50 -2.17 -42.18
N ARG A 461 -32.15 -0.99 -42.70
CA ARG A 461 -32.88 0.27 -42.51
C ARG A 461 -33.81 0.40 -43.72
N SER A 462 -35.06 -0.05 -43.59
CA SER A 462 -36.11 0.28 -44.57
C SER A 462 -36.66 1.67 -44.25
N ARG A 463 -36.64 2.53 -45.26
CA ARG A 463 -37.24 3.86 -45.29
C ARG A 463 -38.28 3.80 -46.41
N HIS A 464 -39.55 4.01 -46.07
CA HIS A 464 -40.75 4.29 -46.88
C HIS A 464 -41.90 4.02 -45.88
N ASP A 465 -42.74 4.97 -45.47
CA ASP A 465 -43.27 6.17 -46.13
C ASP A 465 -43.26 7.42 -45.24
#